data_AF-A0ABD0KY59-F1
#
_entry.id   AF-A0ABD0KY59-F1
#
_cell.length_a   1.000
_cell.length_b   1.000
_cell.length_c   1.000
_cell.angle_alpha   90.00
_cell.angle_beta   90.00
_cell.angle_gamma   90.00
#
_symmetry.space_group_name_H-M   'P 1'
#
loop_
_entity.id
_entity.type
_entity.pdbx_description
1 polymer ?
#
loop_
_entity_poly.entity_id
_entity_poly.type
_entity_poly.pdbx_seq_one_letter_code
_entity_poly.pdbx_strand_id
1 'polypeptide(L)'
;SSGGGTEDYPYSWSTPLNRMYPTLIIPDKQSQTVRPVEEVGGVLQDTRISDAAVTKLQEYAQDPQQPFFLAVGFKKPHLPFLFPEQYMDLYPESVDIPLAEHRDVNTNLPPVVWTDFGELRTYDDIAALNLSAANNYRINDTKQYELRRGYAAATSYVDAMVGKVLQALTDNGQDDNTIVVFCSDHGFQLGEDGQWTKHNNYETSVRIPFLVRVPGVTDNNDGFQSIDLFNYTAQDYGTTPSTKEAALNGSVAWKDADWSTINVKELYLHDVNLDGNDVDVEEHLNQVDNPDYRGVVTDLAQKLRDNWFVALQDYHNQK
;
A
#
# COMPACT_ATOMS: atom_id res chain seq x y z
N SER A 1 0.14 9.62 0.77
CA SER A 1 -0.83 10.74 0.78
C SER A 1 -0.19 12.12 0.58
N SER A 2 -0.79 12.97 -0.26
CA SER A 2 -0.38 14.36 -0.58
C SER A 2 -1.21 15.41 0.20
N GLY A 3 -1.46 15.16 1.49
CA GLY A 3 -2.10 16.14 2.36
C GLY A 3 -1.24 17.39 2.51
N GLY A 4 -1.77 18.52 2.02
CA GLY A 4 -1.21 19.85 2.26
C GLY A 4 -1.04 20.05 3.76
N GLY A 5 0.20 20.31 4.17
CA GLY A 5 0.53 20.36 5.58
C GLY A 5 -0.08 21.58 6.25
N THR A 6 -0.97 21.38 7.22
CA THR A 6 -1.11 22.23 8.42
C THR A 6 -2.15 21.71 9.42
N GLU A 7 -3.17 20.97 9.01
CA GLU A 7 -4.37 20.81 9.87
C GLU A 7 -4.23 19.73 10.97
N ASP A 8 -3.61 18.58 10.68
CA ASP A 8 -3.53 17.46 11.66
C ASP A 8 -2.19 17.35 12.41
N TYR A 9 -1.20 18.18 12.04
CA TYR A 9 0.18 18.02 12.49
C TYR A 9 0.45 18.31 13.98
N PRO A 10 -0.10 19.38 14.59
CA PRO A 10 0.30 19.76 15.96
C PRO A 10 -0.33 18.89 17.05
N TYR A 11 -1.36 18.10 16.74
CA TYR A 11 -2.12 17.35 17.75
C TYR A 11 -1.66 15.91 17.92
N SER A 12 -1.07 15.29 16.89
CA SER A 12 -0.86 13.84 16.86
C SER A 12 0.59 13.40 17.09
N TRP A 13 1.57 14.33 17.13
CA TRP A 13 2.99 13.97 17.11
C TRP A 13 3.85 14.81 18.06
N SER A 14 4.67 14.14 18.88
CA SER A 14 5.67 14.79 19.75
C SER A 14 6.87 15.35 18.97
N THR A 15 7.13 14.83 17.77
CA THR A 15 8.12 15.34 16.81
C THR A 15 7.40 15.70 15.50
N PRO A 16 7.57 16.92 14.96
CA PRO A 16 6.95 17.30 13.69
C PRO A 16 7.37 16.39 12.53
N LEU A 17 6.51 16.23 11.53
CA LEU A 17 6.84 15.51 10.30
C LEU A 17 8.09 16.10 9.66
N ASN A 18 9.13 15.28 9.52
CA ASN A 18 10.32 15.64 8.78
C ASN A 18 10.18 15.17 7.32
N ARG A 19 9.75 16.09 6.42
CA ARG A 19 9.74 15.81 4.98
C ARG A 19 11.16 15.81 4.44
N MET A 20 11.78 14.64 4.37
CA MET A 20 13.07 14.47 3.72
C MET A 20 12.86 14.38 2.20
N TYR A 21 13.39 15.35 1.46
CA TYR A 21 13.47 15.28 0.00
C TYR A 21 14.85 14.73 -0.40
N PRO A 22 14.99 14.05 -1.56
CA PRO A 22 16.31 13.67 -2.05
C PRO A 22 17.19 14.92 -2.21
N THR A 23 18.44 14.85 -1.78
CA THR A 23 19.43 15.94 -1.93
C THR A 23 20.12 15.95 -3.29
N LEU A 24 19.91 14.89 -4.09
CA LEU A 24 20.37 14.79 -5.47
C LEU A 24 19.55 15.71 -6.39
N ILE A 25 20.13 16.85 -6.77
CA ILE A 25 19.83 17.45 -8.08
C ILE A 25 20.60 16.59 -9.09
N ILE A 26 19.95 15.59 -9.70
CA ILE A 26 20.54 14.82 -10.80
C ILE A 26 20.27 15.63 -12.07
N PRO A 27 21.27 16.30 -12.68
CA PRO A 27 21.02 17.32 -13.71
C PRO A 27 20.47 16.73 -15.02
N ASP A 28 20.80 15.48 -15.35
CA ASP A 28 20.56 14.91 -16.69
C ASP A 28 19.52 13.77 -16.74
N LYS A 29 18.99 13.31 -15.59
CA LYS A 29 18.03 12.17 -15.50
C LYS A 29 16.64 12.58 -15.00
N GLN A 30 16.29 13.88 -15.02
CA GLN A 30 15.10 14.39 -14.32
C GLN A 30 13.76 13.84 -14.84
N SER A 31 13.74 13.14 -15.97
CA SER A 31 12.50 12.79 -16.65
C SER A 31 12.32 11.32 -17.02
N GLN A 32 13.23 10.42 -16.60
CA GLN A 32 13.03 8.98 -16.81
C GLN A 32 12.25 8.33 -15.67
N THR A 33 11.44 7.33 -16.01
CA THR A 33 10.62 6.63 -15.03
C THR A 33 11.41 5.63 -14.18
N VAL A 34 12.30 4.84 -14.78
CA VAL A 34 13.19 3.89 -14.07
C VAL A 34 14.58 4.50 -13.93
N ARG A 35 15.09 4.59 -12.69
CA ARG A 35 16.28 5.37 -12.37
C ARG A 35 17.21 4.65 -11.39
N PRO A 36 17.98 3.66 -11.86
CA PRO A 36 19.15 3.21 -11.12
C PRO A 36 20.16 4.38 -11.04
N VAL A 37 20.70 4.59 -9.83
CA VAL A 37 21.74 5.57 -9.56
C VAL A 37 22.86 4.95 -8.73
N GLU A 38 24.09 5.41 -8.92
CA GLU A 38 25.17 5.05 -8.03
C GLU A 38 24.82 5.52 -6.60
N GLU A 39 24.95 4.62 -5.62
CA GLU A 39 24.64 4.95 -4.24
C GLU A 39 25.74 5.85 -3.66
N VAL A 40 25.44 7.13 -3.58
CA VAL A 40 26.19 8.04 -2.72
C VAL A 40 25.48 8.05 -1.37
N GLY A 41 26.16 7.56 -0.33
CA GLY A 41 25.57 7.36 1.00
C GLY A 41 24.84 8.61 1.52
N GLY A 42 23.62 8.41 2.04
CA GLY A 42 22.82 9.47 2.69
C GLY A 42 22.13 10.46 1.75
N VAL A 43 22.06 10.16 0.44
CA VAL A 43 21.54 11.12 -0.56
C VAL A 43 20.14 10.76 -1.09
N LEU A 44 19.78 9.47 -1.06
CA LEU A 44 18.44 9.00 -1.43
C LEU A 44 17.45 9.14 -0.27
N GLN A 45 16.20 9.44 -0.63
CA GLN A 45 15.14 9.76 0.33
C GLN A 45 14.89 8.63 1.33
N ASP A 46 14.73 7.39 0.87
CA ASP A 46 14.40 6.26 1.74
C ASP A 46 15.59 5.80 2.59
N THR A 47 16.83 5.94 2.09
CA THR A 47 18.04 5.77 2.90
C THR A 47 18.05 6.76 4.05
N ARG A 48 17.80 8.05 3.79
CA ARG A 48 17.75 9.08 4.84
C ARG A 48 16.63 8.85 5.84
N ILE A 49 15.46 8.38 5.38
CA ILE A 49 14.33 8.02 6.26
C ILE A 49 14.73 6.87 7.18
N SER A 50 15.35 5.82 6.65
CA SER A 50 15.83 4.69 7.45
C SER A 50 16.92 5.13 8.45
N ASP A 51 17.88 5.97 8.05
CA ASP A 51 18.95 6.48 8.93
C ASP A 51 18.37 7.29 10.10
N ALA A 52 17.35 8.11 9.82
CA ALA A 52 16.67 8.90 10.84
C ALA A 52 15.88 8.01 11.80
N ALA A 53 15.20 6.98 11.30
CA ALA A 53 14.51 6.00 12.13
C ALA A 53 15.50 5.25 13.03
N VAL A 54 16.64 4.79 12.50
CA VAL A 54 17.71 4.15 13.28
C VAL A 54 18.23 5.06 14.38
N THR A 55 18.50 6.33 14.06
CA THR A 55 18.95 7.33 15.06
C THR A 55 17.90 7.50 16.16
N LYS A 56 16.61 7.56 15.81
CA LYS A 56 15.52 7.66 16.80
C LYS A 56 15.43 6.44 17.71
N LEU A 57 15.58 5.24 17.15
CA LEU A 57 15.60 4.00 17.94
C LEU A 57 16.77 3.98 18.93
N GLN A 58 17.96 4.42 18.50
CA GLN A 58 19.14 4.57 19.37
C GLN A 58 18.92 5.60 20.50
N GLU A 59 18.24 6.71 20.21
CA GLU A 59 17.85 7.70 21.22
C GLU A 59 16.86 7.10 22.23
N TYR A 60 15.82 6.40 21.77
CA TYR A 60 14.84 5.75 22.64
C TYR A 60 15.45 4.65 23.51
N ALA A 61 16.51 3.99 23.02
CA ALA A 61 17.24 2.99 23.80
C ALA A 61 17.96 3.58 25.03
N GLN A 62 18.18 4.90 25.09
CA GLN A 62 18.78 5.56 26.26
C GLN A 62 17.83 5.64 27.46
N ASP A 63 16.52 5.53 27.24
CA ASP A 63 15.51 5.45 28.30
C ASP A 63 14.49 4.33 28.02
N PRO A 64 14.85 3.07 28.34
CA PRO A 64 14.01 1.91 28.04
C PRO A 64 12.62 1.91 28.71
N GLN A 65 12.38 2.81 29.68
CA GLN A 65 11.08 2.93 30.36
C GLN A 65 10.12 3.88 29.64
N GLN A 66 10.64 4.73 28.75
CA GLN A 66 9.83 5.67 27.99
C GLN A 66 9.20 4.98 26.77
N PRO A 67 7.86 4.82 26.71
CA PRO A 67 7.22 4.28 25.52
C PRO A 67 7.37 5.23 24.33
N PHE A 68 7.48 4.68 23.13
CA PHE A 68 7.53 5.43 21.88
C PHE A 68 6.47 4.94 20.87
N PHE A 69 6.12 5.83 19.95
CA PHE A 69 5.40 5.50 18.72
C PHE A 69 6.18 6.13 17.56
N LEU A 70 6.68 5.29 16.65
CA LEU A 70 7.52 5.71 15.54
C LEU A 70 6.87 5.30 14.21
N ALA A 71 6.45 6.30 13.44
CA ALA A 71 5.96 6.10 12.07
C ALA A 71 7.08 6.38 11.06
N VAL A 72 7.41 5.38 10.23
CA VAL A 72 8.46 5.46 9.22
C VAL A 72 7.83 5.33 7.83
N GLY A 73 7.65 6.45 7.14
CA GLY A 73 6.97 6.50 5.84
C GLY A 73 7.94 6.50 4.66
N PHE A 74 8.26 5.32 4.13
CA PHE A 74 9.05 5.19 2.90
C PHE A 74 8.28 5.70 1.67
N LYS A 75 9.01 6.22 0.67
CA LYS A 75 8.45 6.81 -0.55
C LYS A 75 8.42 5.84 -1.71
N LYS A 76 9.46 5.03 -1.92
CA LYS A 76 9.41 3.96 -2.93
C LYS A 76 8.33 2.91 -2.52
N PRO A 77 7.72 2.21 -3.49
CA PRO A 77 8.02 2.22 -4.93
C PRO A 77 7.29 3.32 -5.73
N HIS A 78 6.82 4.42 -5.14
CA HIS A 78 6.23 5.53 -5.89
C HIS A 78 7.16 6.10 -6.98
N LEU A 79 6.59 6.59 -8.08
CA LEU A 79 7.29 7.23 -9.18
C LEU A 79 8.16 8.45 -8.75
N PRO A 80 9.27 8.75 -9.45
CA PRO A 80 9.96 7.83 -10.36
C PRO A 80 10.57 6.67 -9.55
N PHE A 81 10.75 5.53 -10.19
CA PHE A 81 11.40 4.36 -9.58
C PHE A 81 12.91 4.62 -9.44
N LEU A 82 13.26 5.37 -8.39
CA LEU A 82 14.61 5.82 -8.05
C LEU A 82 15.19 4.96 -6.93
N PHE A 83 16.28 4.27 -7.20
CA PHE A 83 16.92 3.32 -6.29
C PHE A 83 18.42 3.16 -6.61
N PRO A 84 19.24 2.67 -5.66
CA PRO A 84 20.63 2.31 -5.94
C PRO A 84 20.77 1.25 -7.04
N GLU A 85 21.75 1.41 -7.93
CA GLU A 85 21.96 0.53 -9.10
C GLU A 85 22.08 -0.95 -8.72
N GLN A 86 22.67 -1.27 -7.58
CA GLN A 86 22.77 -2.65 -7.07
C GLN A 86 21.42 -3.37 -6.92
N TYR A 87 20.30 -2.67 -6.75
CA TYR A 87 18.98 -3.31 -6.71
C TYR A 87 18.47 -3.67 -8.11
N MET A 88 19.00 -3.04 -9.17
CA MET A 88 18.74 -3.46 -10.54
C MET A 88 19.41 -4.80 -10.85
N ASP A 89 20.56 -5.09 -10.23
CA ASP A 89 21.32 -6.33 -10.41
C ASP A 89 20.56 -7.57 -9.90
N LEU A 90 19.57 -7.39 -9.03
CA LEU A 90 18.66 -8.45 -8.57
C LEU A 90 17.65 -8.85 -9.66
N TYR A 91 17.43 -7.98 -10.64
CA TYR A 91 16.47 -8.15 -11.71
C TYR A 91 17.16 -8.03 -13.06
N PRO A 92 18.16 -8.87 -13.41
CA PRO A 92 18.76 -8.85 -14.75
C PRO A 92 17.71 -9.14 -15.83
N GLU A 93 18.00 -8.84 -17.09
CA GLU A 93 17.06 -9.09 -18.20
C GLU A 93 16.65 -10.57 -18.34
N SER A 94 17.41 -11.49 -17.74
CA SER A 94 17.07 -12.91 -17.69
C SER A 94 16.00 -13.27 -16.66
N VAL A 95 15.69 -12.37 -15.70
CA VAL A 95 14.61 -12.60 -14.75
C VAL A 95 13.28 -12.42 -15.47
N ASP A 96 12.46 -13.47 -15.39
CA ASP A 96 11.11 -13.44 -15.92
C ASP A 96 10.22 -12.62 -14.98
N ILE A 97 9.97 -11.37 -15.38
CA ILE A 97 8.91 -10.56 -14.80
C ILE A 97 7.77 -10.59 -15.80
N PRO A 98 6.65 -11.27 -15.48
CA PRO A 98 5.55 -11.37 -16.41
C PRO A 98 5.03 -9.97 -16.72
N LEU A 99 4.67 -9.77 -17.99
CA LEU A 99 3.86 -8.63 -18.38
C LEU A 99 2.52 -8.68 -17.63
N ALA A 100 1.83 -7.53 -17.55
CA ALA A 100 0.51 -7.52 -16.96
C ALA A 100 -0.42 -8.46 -17.71
N GLU A 101 -1.36 -9.06 -16.99
CA GLU A 101 -2.50 -9.74 -17.59
C GLU A 101 -3.47 -8.67 -18.13
N HIS A 102 -4.23 -8.98 -19.19
CA HIS A 102 -5.23 -8.07 -19.78
C HIS A 102 -4.71 -6.65 -20.08
N ARG A 103 -3.75 -6.55 -20.99
CA ARG A 103 -2.94 -5.32 -21.21
C ARG A 103 -3.62 -4.21 -22.01
N ASP A 104 -4.80 -4.48 -22.53
CA ASP A 104 -5.56 -3.54 -23.36
C ASP A 104 -6.65 -2.89 -22.50
N VAL A 105 -6.94 -1.61 -22.75
CA VAL A 105 -8.03 -0.90 -22.08
C VAL A 105 -9.35 -1.63 -22.33
N ASN A 106 -10.05 -1.96 -21.24
CA ASN A 106 -11.33 -2.65 -21.29
C ASN A 106 -12.49 -1.71 -21.66
N THR A 107 -12.73 -1.49 -22.94
CA THR A 107 -13.79 -0.55 -23.38
C THR A 107 -15.23 -0.88 -22.92
N ASN A 108 -15.47 -2.03 -22.28
CA ASN A 108 -16.77 -2.41 -21.71
C ASN A 108 -17.02 -1.85 -20.30
N LEU A 109 -16.03 -1.24 -19.65
CA LEU A 109 -16.21 -0.62 -18.34
C LEU A 109 -16.68 0.83 -18.44
N PRO A 110 -17.44 1.33 -17.45
CA PRO A 110 -17.89 2.71 -17.40
C PRO A 110 -16.70 3.71 -17.49
N PRO A 111 -16.87 4.86 -18.17
CA PRO A 111 -15.80 5.84 -18.33
C PRO A 111 -15.13 6.32 -17.05
N VAL A 112 -15.85 6.30 -15.92
CA VAL A 112 -15.36 6.74 -14.61
C VAL A 112 -14.27 5.83 -14.01
N VAL A 113 -14.18 4.58 -14.48
CA VAL A 113 -13.12 3.64 -14.04
C VAL A 113 -11.77 4.03 -14.66
N TRP A 114 -11.79 4.67 -15.82
CA TRP A 114 -10.59 4.98 -16.59
C TRP A 114 -9.88 6.21 -16.06
N THR A 115 -8.56 6.08 -15.92
CA THR A 115 -7.66 7.18 -15.61
C THR A 115 -6.72 7.42 -16.80
N ASP A 116 -6.25 8.65 -16.94
CA ASP A 116 -5.20 8.97 -17.90
C ASP A 116 -3.80 8.63 -17.39
N PHE A 117 -3.68 8.15 -16.14
CA PHE A 117 -2.42 7.93 -15.41
C PHE A 117 -1.44 9.10 -15.57
N GLY A 118 -1.97 10.33 -15.50
CA GLY A 118 -1.25 11.57 -15.81
C GLY A 118 0.09 11.71 -15.08
N GLU A 119 0.18 11.24 -13.84
CA GLU A 119 1.43 11.19 -13.08
C GLU A 119 2.56 10.48 -13.85
N LEU A 120 2.30 9.30 -14.39
CA LEU A 120 3.26 8.53 -15.18
C LEU A 120 3.55 9.19 -16.53
N ARG A 121 2.56 9.85 -17.15
CA ARG A 121 2.73 10.51 -18.45
C ARG A 121 3.60 11.77 -18.43
N THR A 122 3.84 12.32 -17.25
CA THR A 122 4.72 13.50 -17.11
C THR A 122 6.21 13.20 -17.31
N TYR A 123 6.62 11.93 -17.28
CA TYR A 123 8.00 11.51 -17.53
C TYR A 123 8.28 11.46 -19.03
N ASP A 124 9.42 12.02 -19.47
CA ASP A 124 9.77 12.18 -20.89
C ASP A 124 9.80 10.85 -21.64
N ASP A 125 10.26 9.78 -20.99
CA ASP A 125 10.34 8.45 -21.61
C ASP A 125 8.96 7.82 -21.85
N ILE A 126 7.96 8.24 -21.08
CA ILE A 126 6.55 7.86 -21.28
C ILE A 126 5.88 8.81 -22.28
N ALA A 127 6.11 10.12 -22.17
CA ALA A 127 5.59 11.12 -23.09
C ALA A 127 6.03 10.83 -24.53
N ALA A 128 7.28 10.40 -24.73
CA ALA A 128 7.84 10.02 -26.02
C ALA A 128 7.10 8.86 -26.71
N LEU A 129 6.34 8.04 -25.97
CA LEU A 129 5.52 6.97 -26.54
C LEU A 129 4.28 7.50 -27.27
N ASN A 130 3.93 8.78 -27.10
CA ASN A 130 2.79 9.43 -27.76
C ASN A 130 1.46 8.64 -27.60
N LEU A 131 1.19 8.17 -26.38
CA LEU A 131 0.02 7.36 -26.05
C LEU A 131 -1.29 8.11 -26.34
N SER A 132 -2.15 7.51 -27.15
CA SER A 132 -3.40 8.11 -27.62
C SER A 132 -4.46 7.03 -27.85
N ALA A 133 -5.68 7.45 -28.19
CA ALA A 133 -6.73 6.51 -28.61
C ALA A 133 -6.28 5.61 -29.78
N ALA A 134 -5.37 6.09 -30.64
CA ALA A 134 -4.87 5.30 -31.79
C ALA A 134 -4.05 4.07 -31.39
N ASN A 135 -3.44 4.07 -30.20
CA ASN A 135 -2.74 2.89 -29.65
C ASN A 135 -3.41 2.33 -28.40
N ASN A 136 -4.72 2.57 -28.26
CA ASN A 136 -5.51 2.18 -27.09
C ASN A 136 -4.87 2.62 -25.75
N TYR A 137 -4.10 3.70 -25.78
CA TYR A 137 -3.30 4.18 -24.65
C TYR A 137 -2.31 3.17 -24.06
N ARG A 138 -2.03 2.08 -24.76
CA ARG A 138 -1.22 0.97 -24.27
C ARG A 138 0.28 1.29 -24.31
N ILE A 139 0.95 1.07 -23.19
CA ILE A 139 2.42 1.02 -23.12
C ILE A 139 2.90 -0.28 -23.77
N ASN A 140 3.87 -0.20 -24.68
CA ASN A 140 4.40 -1.38 -25.37
C ASN A 140 5.11 -2.34 -24.40
N ASP A 141 5.16 -3.61 -24.78
CA ASP A 141 5.66 -4.71 -23.95
C ASP A 141 7.08 -4.47 -23.40
N THR A 142 7.99 -3.94 -24.22
CA THR A 142 9.36 -3.62 -23.80
C THR A 142 9.38 -2.58 -22.68
N LYS A 143 8.63 -1.48 -22.82
CA LYS A 143 8.57 -0.45 -21.78
C LYS A 143 7.78 -0.93 -20.56
N GLN A 144 6.73 -1.72 -20.72
CA GLN A 144 5.99 -2.29 -19.59
C GLN A 144 6.90 -3.21 -18.75
N TYR A 145 7.68 -4.07 -19.40
CA TYR A 145 8.68 -4.92 -18.74
C TYR A 145 9.73 -4.09 -17.99
N GLU A 146 10.27 -3.03 -18.61
CA GLU A 146 11.20 -2.10 -17.98
C GLU A 146 10.60 -1.46 -16.72
N LEU A 147 9.36 -0.96 -16.80
CA LEU A 147 8.67 -0.33 -15.67
C LEU A 147 8.41 -1.31 -14.52
N ARG A 148 7.96 -2.54 -14.83
CA ARG A 148 7.72 -3.59 -13.83
C ARG A 148 9.01 -4.01 -13.14
N ARG A 149 10.12 -4.14 -13.89
CA ARG A 149 11.46 -4.33 -13.33
C ARG A 149 11.89 -3.19 -12.42
N GLY A 150 11.68 -1.95 -12.86
CA GLY A 150 11.98 -0.77 -12.05
C GLY A 150 11.19 -0.72 -10.75
N TYR A 151 9.90 -1.08 -10.79
CA TYR A 151 9.04 -1.16 -9.61
C TYR A 151 9.53 -2.26 -8.65
N ALA A 152 9.88 -3.44 -9.16
CA ALA A 152 10.42 -4.53 -8.36
C ALA A 152 11.76 -4.14 -7.68
N ALA A 153 12.69 -3.55 -8.43
CA ALA A 153 13.96 -3.04 -7.90
C ALA A 153 13.77 -1.95 -6.83
N ALA A 154 12.85 -1.00 -7.06
CA ALA A 154 12.50 0.02 -6.06
C ALA A 154 11.88 -0.61 -4.80
N THR A 155 11.12 -1.69 -4.95
CA THR A 155 10.53 -2.44 -3.83
C THR A 155 11.61 -3.15 -3.02
N SER A 156 12.56 -3.85 -3.65
CA SER A 156 13.71 -4.45 -2.95
C SER A 156 14.57 -3.43 -2.22
N TYR A 157 14.71 -2.22 -2.79
CA TYR A 157 15.39 -1.14 -2.09
C TYR A 157 14.70 -0.78 -0.77
N VAL A 158 13.37 -0.62 -0.77
CA VAL A 158 12.62 -0.34 0.46
C VAL A 158 12.65 -1.52 1.41
N ASP A 159 12.57 -2.76 0.91
CA ASP A 159 12.71 -3.96 1.74
C ASP A 159 14.02 -3.95 2.54
N ALA A 160 15.14 -3.62 1.90
CA ALA A 160 16.42 -3.46 2.59
C ALA A 160 16.41 -2.31 3.61
N MET A 161 15.72 -1.19 3.32
CA MET A 161 15.58 -0.07 4.25
C MET A 161 14.71 -0.42 5.46
N VAL A 162 13.64 -1.21 5.26
CA VAL A 162 12.81 -1.79 6.34
C VAL A 162 13.68 -2.71 7.18
N GLY A 163 14.42 -3.64 6.55
CA GLY A 163 15.33 -4.55 7.23
C GLY A 163 16.34 -3.82 8.10
N LYS A 164 16.89 -2.69 7.64
CA LYS A 164 17.79 -1.83 8.43
C LYS A 164 17.13 -1.28 9.70
N VAL A 165 15.87 -0.85 9.63
CA VAL A 165 15.13 -0.35 10.80
C VAL A 165 14.81 -1.49 11.77
N LEU A 166 14.39 -2.65 11.26
CA LEU A 166 14.13 -3.84 12.08
C LEU A 166 15.39 -4.37 12.77
N GLN A 167 16.53 -4.36 12.07
CA GLN A 167 17.82 -4.72 12.65
C GLN A 167 18.18 -3.76 13.78
N ALA A 168 17.93 -2.46 13.63
CA ALA A 168 18.19 -1.49 14.70
C ALA A 168 17.30 -1.71 15.93
N LEU A 169 16.05 -2.18 15.79
CA LEU A 169 15.25 -2.61 16.95
C LEU A 169 15.95 -3.75 17.71
N THR A 170 16.43 -4.75 16.96
CA THR A 170 17.13 -5.92 17.51
C THR A 170 18.45 -5.51 18.19
N ASP A 171 19.28 -4.73 17.50
CA ASP A 171 20.60 -4.30 17.99
C ASP A 171 20.49 -3.43 19.26
N ASN A 172 19.38 -2.70 19.42
CA ASN A 172 19.11 -1.86 20.59
C ASN A 172 18.33 -2.60 21.69
N GLY A 173 18.00 -3.88 21.53
CA GLY A 173 17.24 -4.68 22.52
C GLY A 173 15.80 -4.21 22.70
N GLN A 174 15.18 -3.69 21.64
CA GLN A 174 13.81 -3.17 21.60
C GLN A 174 12.84 -4.10 20.84
N ASP A 175 13.33 -5.19 20.25
CA ASP A 175 12.54 -6.11 19.43
C ASP A 175 11.53 -6.94 20.24
N ASP A 176 11.86 -7.28 21.49
CA ASP A 176 10.98 -8.06 22.38
C ASP A 176 9.82 -7.26 22.99
N ASN A 177 9.84 -5.92 22.88
CA ASN A 177 8.82 -5.04 23.46
C ASN A 177 8.18 -4.07 22.46
N THR A 178 8.43 -4.25 21.16
CA THR A 178 7.91 -3.39 20.10
C THR A 178 6.94 -4.14 19.19
N ILE A 179 5.71 -3.61 19.09
CA ILE A 179 4.77 -4.01 18.03
C ILE A 179 5.22 -3.36 16.72
N VAL A 180 5.35 -4.16 15.66
CA VAL A 180 5.71 -3.68 14.32
C VAL A 180 4.51 -3.83 13.41
N VAL A 181 4.08 -2.74 12.77
CA VAL A 181 3.04 -2.72 11.75
C VAL A 181 3.66 -2.29 10.42
N PHE A 182 3.48 -3.07 9.37
CA PHE A 182 3.84 -2.73 8.01
C PHE A 182 2.58 -2.62 7.16
N CYS A 183 2.38 -1.48 6.50
CA CYS A 183 1.25 -1.27 5.60
C CYS A 183 1.59 -0.33 4.45
N SER A 184 0.78 -0.36 3.39
CA SER A 184 0.83 0.62 2.28
C SER A 184 -0.34 1.59 2.35
N ASP A 185 -0.21 2.79 1.77
CA ASP A 185 -1.33 3.73 1.67
C ASP A 185 -2.30 3.38 0.53
N HIS A 186 -1.82 2.65 -0.49
CA HIS A 186 -2.60 2.08 -1.59
C HIS A 186 -1.79 1.01 -2.34
N GLY A 187 -2.45 0.27 -3.24
CA GLY A 187 -1.83 -0.62 -4.22
C GLY A 187 -1.26 0.15 -5.44
N PHE A 188 -0.91 -0.55 -6.52
CA PHE A 188 -0.42 0.09 -7.74
C PHE A 188 -0.64 -0.79 -8.97
N GLN A 189 -1.27 -0.26 -10.01
CA GLN A 189 -1.37 -0.88 -11.33
C GLN A 189 -0.09 -0.72 -12.13
N LEU A 190 0.32 -1.81 -12.76
CA LEU A 190 1.57 -2.00 -13.46
C LEU A 190 1.33 -2.47 -14.91
N GLY A 191 0.21 -2.05 -15.49
CA GLY A 191 -0.19 -2.33 -16.87
C GLY A 191 -1.45 -3.17 -17.02
N GLU A 192 -2.01 -3.68 -15.92
CA GLU A 192 -3.30 -4.38 -15.90
C GLU A 192 -4.40 -3.45 -16.44
N ASP A 193 -5.26 -3.97 -17.33
CA ASP A 193 -6.28 -3.21 -18.08
C ASP A 193 -5.73 -1.98 -18.84
N GLY A 194 -4.46 -2.01 -19.23
CA GLY A 194 -3.79 -0.86 -19.85
C GLY A 194 -3.67 0.36 -18.93
N GLN A 195 -3.91 0.19 -17.63
CA GLN A 195 -3.86 1.22 -16.60
C GLN A 195 -2.55 1.18 -15.82
N TRP A 196 -2.24 2.32 -15.22
CA TRP A 196 -1.05 2.52 -14.41
C TRP A 196 -1.39 3.41 -13.23
N THR A 197 -0.57 3.38 -12.18
CA THR A 197 -0.76 4.16 -10.95
C THR A 197 -1.89 3.58 -10.08
N LYS A 198 -2.78 4.38 -9.48
CA LYS A 198 -3.67 3.92 -8.40
C LYS A 198 -5.03 4.61 -8.37
N HIS A 199 -5.33 5.46 -9.34
CA HIS A 199 -6.46 6.39 -9.27
C HIS A 199 -7.79 5.73 -9.66
N ASN A 200 -8.00 4.47 -9.25
CA ASN A 200 -9.15 3.64 -9.57
C ASN A 200 -9.41 2.62 -8.43
N ASN A 201 -10.50 1.86 -8.55
CA ASN A 201 -10.96 0.92 -7.52
C ASN A 201 -10.67 -0.55 -7.87
N TYR A 202 -9.74 -0.83 -8.79
CA TYR A 202 -9.29 -2.20 -9.01
C TYR A 202 -8.61 -2.73 -7.76
N GLU A 203 -8.70 -4.04 -7.53
CA GLU A 203 -8.03 -4.77 -6.45
C GLU A 203 -6.56 -4.40 -6.37
N THR A 204 -5.88 -4.36 -7.52
CA THR A 204 -4.46 -3.97 -7.62
C THR A 204 -4.15 -2.56 -7.11
N SER A 205 -5.13 -1.65 -7.05
CA SER A 205 -5.00 -0.28 -6.52
C SER A 205 -5.44 -0.15 -5.06
N VAL A 206 -6.36 -0.99 -4.58
CA VAL A 206 -6.96 -0.85 -3.23
C VAL A 206 -6.45 -1.89 -2.23
N ARG A 207 -6.05 -3.08 -2.70
CA ARG A 207 -5.43 -4.09 -1.85
C ARG A 207 -4.00 -3.72 -1.52
N ILE A 208 -3.70 -3.79 -0.24
CA ILE A 208 -2.40 -3.43 0.33
C ILE A 208 -1.82 -4.58 1.13
N PRO A 209 -0.48 -4.68 1.24
CA PRO A 209 0.11 -5.44 2.32
C PRO A 209 -0.28 -4.80 3.65
N PHE A 210 -0.71 -5.61 4.62
CA PHE A 210 -0.90 -5.21 6.01
C PHE A 210 -0.42 -6.34 6.91
N LEU A 211 0.73 -6.13 7.55
CA LEU A 211 1.41 -7.11 8.38
C LEU A 211 1.57 -6.56 9.79
N VAL A 212 1.39 -7.41 10.80
CA VAL A 212 1.65 -7.04 12.19
C VAL A 212 2.44 -8.12 12.89
N ARG A 213 3.49 -7.70 13.59
CA ARG A 213 4.20 -8.50 14.58
C ARG A 213 3.91 -7.95 15.97
N VAL A 214 3.41 -8.81 16.85
CA VAL A 214 3.24 -8.52 18.28
C VAL A 214 4.12 -9.50 19.07
N PRO A 215 5.14 -9.01 19.79
CA PRO A 215 6.02 -9.86 20.57
C PRO A 215 5.26 -10.77 21.54
N GLY A 216 5.62 -12.05 21.59
CA GLY A 216 4.96 -13.08 22.40
C GLY A 216 3.60 -13.56 21.89
N VAL A 217 3.03 -12.93 20.86
CA VAL A 217 1.74 -13.34 20.26
C VAL A 217 1.95 -13.95 18.87
N THR A 218 2.67 -13.24 17.99
CA THR A 218 2.86 -13.69 16.59
C THR A 218 4.15 -14.48 16.37
N ASP A 219 5.07 -14.50 17.34
CA ASP A 219 6.42 -15.05 17.18
C ASP A 219 6.47 -16.59 17.01
N ASN A 220 5.40 -17.32 17.34
CA ASN A 220 5.36 -18.79 17.27
C ASN A 220 5.00 -19.36 15.87
N ASN A 221 4.78 -18.51 14.86
CA ASN A 221 4.32 -18.92 13.51
C ASN A 221 5.32 -18.54 12.39
N ASP A 222 6.64 -18.61 12.64
CA ASP A 222 7.70 -18.39 11.64
C ASP A 222 7.72 -17.01 10.92
N GLY A 223 6.97 -15.99 11.37
CA GLY A 223 7.06 -14.65 10.78
C GLY A 223 5.89 -13.70 11.04
N PHE A 224 5.93 -12.54 10.36
CA PHE A 224 4.84 -11.56 10.30
C PHE A 224 3.51 -12.24 9.91
N GLN A 225 2.44 -11.96 10.65
CA GLN A 225 1.11 -12.39 10.24
C GLN A 225 0.49 -11.29 9.36
N SER A 226 -0.05 -11.68 8.20
CA SER A 226 -0.97 -10.81 7.46
C SER A 226 -2.19 -10.58 8.33
N ILE A 227 -2.41 -9.33 8.73
CA ILE A 227 -3.63 -8.96 9.45
C ILE A 227 -4.57 -8.36 8.42
N ASP A 228 -5.65 -9.07 8.16
CA ASP A 228 -6.76 -8.51 7.44
C ASP A 228 -7.59 -7.64 8.39
N LEU A 229 -7.46 -6.31 8.26
CA LEU A 229 -8.24 -5.36 9.05
C LEU A 229 -9.69 -5.24 8.56
N PHE A 230 -10.04 -5.80 7.41
CA PHE A 230 -11.30 -5.45 6.79
C PHE A 230 -12.46 -6.33 7.23
N ASN A 231 -12.28 -7.46 7.91
CA ASN A 231 -13.35 -8.42 8.26
C ASN A 231 -14.62 -7.77 8.87
N TYR A 232 -15.53 -7.34 7.99
CA TYR A 232 -16.89 -6.90 8.27
C TYR A 232 -17.71 -7.23 7.03
N THR A 233 -18.30 -8.42 7.02
CA THR A 233 -19.31 -8.75 6.03
C THR A 233 -20.66 -8.21 6.49
N ALA A 234 -21.46 -7.73 5.57
CA ALA A 234 -22.77 -7.17 5.85
C ALA A 234 -23.83 -8.18 6.35
N GLN A 235 -23.45 -9.42 6.66
CA GLN A 235 -24.31 -10.34 7.44
C GLN A 235 -24.38 -9.98 8.93
N ASP A 236 -23.51 -9.09 9.42
CA ASP A 236 -23.52 -8.63 10.82
C ASP A 236 -24.51 -7.47 11.10
N TYR A 237 -25.19 -6.95 10.07
CA TYR A 237 -26.26 -5.96 10.23
C TYR A 237 -27.62 -6.64 10.39
N GLY A 238 -27.99 -6.94 11.64
CA GLY A 238 -29.32 -7.47 11.94
C GLY A 238 -29.58 -7.88 13.39
N THR A 239 -28.55 -8.05 14.19
CA THR A 239 -28.67 -8.12 15.65
C THR A 239 -27.92 -6.95 16.24
N THR A 240 -28.56 -6.18 17.13
CA THR A 240 -27.82 -5.33 18.07
C THR A 240 -26.66 -6.16 18.61
N PRO A 241 -25.39 -5.77 18.41
CA PRO A 241 -24.28 -6.48 19.02
C PRO A 241 -24.44 -6.33 20.53
N SER A 242 -25.02 -7.32 21.19
CA SER A 242 -24.79 -7.51 22.61
C SER A 242 -23.33 -7.94 22.72
N THR A 243 -22.46 -6.95 22.95
CA THR A 243 -21.11 -7.09 23.50
C THR A 243 -20.21 -8.08 22.77
N LYS A 244 -19.77 -7.75 21.56
CA LYS A 244 -18.48 -8.20 21.00
C LYS A 244 -18.00 -7.34 19.83
N GLU A 245 -18.18 -6.03 19.97
CA GLU A 245 -17.08 -5.13 19.65
C GLU A 245 -15.87 -5.66 20.43
N ALA A 246 -14.78 -6.01 19.75
CA ALA A 246 -13.48 -5.76 20.35
C ALA A 246 -13.34 -4.25 20.45
N ALA A 247 -14.00 -3.74 21.48
CA ALA A 247 -13.84 -2.44 22.05
C ALA A 247 -12.37 -2.01 21.96
N LEU A 248 -12.06 -1.13 21.00
CA LEU A 248 -11.36 0.11 21.34
C LEU A 248 -12.30 1.01 22.16
N ASN A 249 -13.01 0.46 23.16
CA ASN A 249 -13.90 1.25 24.02
C ASN A 249 -13.08 1.90 25.12
N GLY A 250 -13.20 3.22 25.15
CA GLY A 250 -12.70 4.04 26.23
C GLY A 250 -11.28 4.50 25.98
N SER A 251 -10.92 5.57 26.67
CA SER A 251 -9.68 6.33 26.63
C SER A 251 -8.46 5.52 27.11
N VAL A 252 -8.29 4.30 26.61
CA VAL A 252 -7.20 3.40 26.91
C VAL A 252 -6.11 3.73 25.92
N ALA A 253 -5.00 4.29 26.41
CA ALA A 253 -3.85 4.54 25.57
C ALA A 253 -3.43 3.21 24.92
N TRP A 254 -2.99 3.23 23.67
CA TRP A 254 -2.60 2.03 22.90
C TRP A 254 -1.64 1.07 23.64
N LYS A 255 -0.88 1.59 24.61
CA LYS A 255 0.00 0.83 25.53
C LYS A 255 -0.74 -0.10 26.51
N ASP A 256 -2.03 0.10 26.70
CA ASP A 256 -2.87 -0.59 27.69
C ASP A 256 -3.91 -1.53 27.00
N ALA A 257 -3.83 -1.70 25.67
CA ALA A 257 -4.68 -2.61 24.91
C ALA A 257 -4.24 -4.08 25.06
N ASP A 258 -5.21 -5.01 25.20
CA ASP A 258 -4.95 -6.45 25.32
C ASP A 258 -4.88 -7.11 23.94
N TRP A 259 -3.68 -7.07 23.35
CA TRP A 259 -3.37 -7.62 22.03
C TRP A 259 -3.49 -9.15 21.94
N SER A 260 -3.54 -9.87 23.06
CA SER A 260 -3.65 -11.34 23.09
C SER A 260 -5.01 -11.86 22.63
N THR A 261 -6.01 -10.97 22.54
CA THR A 261 -7.39 -11.31 22.16
C THR A 261 -7.69 -11.13 20.67
N ILE A 262 -6.76 -10.51 19.92
CA ILE A 262 -6.90 -10.29 18.47
C ILE A 262 -6.53 -11.59 17.75
N ASN A 263 -7.54 -12.41 17.45
CA ASN A 263 -7.38 -13.57 16.59
C ASN A 263 -7.40 -13.12 15.12
N VAL A 264 -6.25 -13.21 14.48
CA VAL A 264 -6.07 -12.98 13.05
C VAL A 264 -6.55 -14.21 12.30
N LYS A 265 -7.72 -14.12 11.68
CA LYS A 265 -8.22 -15.14 10.75
C LYS A 265 -8.73 -14.47 9.48
N GLU A 266 -8.09 -14.86 8.40
CA GLU A 266 -8.42 -14.57 7.01
C GLU A 266 -9.87 -14.95 6.70
N LEU A 267 -10.63 -14.03 6.12
CA LEU A 267 -11.80 -14.37 5.31
C LEU A 267 -12.12 -13.21 4.36
N TYR A 268 -11.63 -13.28 3.13
CA TYR A 268 -12.30 -12.60 2.03
C TYR A 268 -12.61 -13.58 0.92
N LEU A 269 -13.91 -13.65 0.67
CA LEU A 269 -14.56 -14.36 -0.41
C LEU A 269 -14.01 -13.82 -1.74
N HIS A 270 -12.99 -14.47 -2.28
CA HIS A 270 -13.18 -14.99 -3.64
C HIS A 270 -14.46 -15.81 -3.53
N ASP A 271 -15.51 -15.43 -4.28
CA ASP A 271 -16.73 -16.22 -4.31
C ASP A 271 -16.34 -17.65 -4.67
N VAL A 272 -16.24 -18.50 -3.65
CA VAL A 272 -16.18 -19.93 -3.80
C VAL A 272 -17.55 -20.24 -4.37
N ASN A 273 -17.62 -20.39 -5.68
CA ASN A 273 -18.74 -21.10 -6.28
C ASN A 273 -18.95 -22.35 -5.43
N LEU A 274 -20.19 -22.64 -5.06
CA LEU A 274 -20.58 -23.78 -4.20
C LEU A 274 -20.09 -25.16 -4.72
N ASP A 275 -19.40 -25.16 -5.87
CA ASP A 275 -18.89 -26.29 -6.62
C ASP A 275 -17.35 -26.42 -6.56
N GLY A 276 -16.63 -25.56 -5.83
CA GLY A 276 -15.18 -25.72 -5.57
C GLY A 276 -14.26 -25.47 -6.76
N ASN A 277 -14.75 -24.81 -7.80
CA ASN A 277 -13.91 -24.27 -8.86
C ASN A 277 -13.67 -22.78 -8.59
N ASP A 278 -12.40 -22.46 -8.34
CA ASP A 278 -11.87 -21.11 -8.31
C ASP A 278 -12.13 -20.47 -9.68
N VAL A 279 -13.21 -19.70 -9.77
CA VAL A 279 -13.39 -18.77 -10.88
C VAL A 279 -12.76 -17.49 -10.40
N ASP A 280 -11.53 -17.28 -10.83
CA ASP A 280 -10.94 -15.98 -10.94
C ASP A 280 -11.93 -15.11 -11.74
N VAL A 281 -12.85 -14.44 -11.04
CA VAL A 281 -13.73 -13.44 -11.65
C VAL A 281 -12.86 -12.21 -11.81
N GLU A 282 -11.89 -12.35 -12.70
CA GLU A 282 -11.09 -11.30 -13.29
C GLU A 282 -11.93 -10.01 -13.36
N GLU A 283 -11.46 -8.93 -12.70
CA GLU A 283 -12.11 -7.61 -12.67
C GLU A 283 -12.34 -7.00 -14.08
N HIS A 284 -11.92 -7.74 -15.11
CA HIS A 284 -12.04 -7.50 -16.54
C HIS A 284 -13.44 -7.76 -17.11
N LEU A 285 -14.41 -8.25 -16.32
CA LEU A 285 -15.81 -8.39 -16.76
C LEU A 285 -16.78 -7.64 -15.85
N ASN A 286 -17.40 -6.59 -16.38
CA ASN A 286 -18.47 -5.88 -15.69
C ASN A 286 -19.79 -6.69 -15.74
N GLN A 287 -20.19 -7.24 -14.60
CA GLN A 287 -21.41 -8.04 -14.45
C GLN A 287 -22.64 -7.21 -14.04
N VAL A 288 -22.56 -5.87 -13.99
CA VAL A 288 -23.64 -5.02 -13.44
C VAL A 288 -24.99 -5.21 -14.16
N ASP A 289 -24.96 -5.45 -15.47
CA ASP A 289 -26.14 -5.65 -16.31
C ASP A 289 -26.47 -7.14 -16.53
N ASN A 290 -25.66 -8.05 -15.97
CA ASN A 290 -25.92 -9.48 -16.07
C ASN A 290 -27.12 -9.85 -15.17
N PRO A 291 -28.23 -10.38 -15.74
CA PRO A 291 -29.45 -10.67 -14.98
C PRO A 291 -29.22 -11.69 -13.86
N ASP A 292 -28.25 -12.59 -14.00
CA ASP A 292 -27.93 -13.62 -13.00
C ASP A 292 -27.35 -13.00 -11.72
N TYR A 293 -26.69 -11.84 -11.82
CA TYR A 293 -26.06 -11.13 -10.70
C TYR A 293 -26.90 -9.99 -10.13
N ARG A 294 -28.13 -9.77 -10.62
CA ARG A 294 -28.98 -8.64 -10.21
C ARG A 294 -29.23 -8.59 -8.69
N GLY A 295 -29.36 -9.75 -8.05
CA GLY A 295 -29.51 -9.85 -6.59
C GLY A 295 -28.29 -9.33 -5.85
N VAL A 296 -27.10 -9.77 -6.27
CA VAL A 296 -25.80 -9.35 -5.71
C VAL A 296 -25.59 -7.84 -5.89
N VAL A 297 -25.85 -7.32 -7.10
CA VAL A 297 -25.73 -5.88 -7.39
C VAL A 297 -26.65 -5.06 -6.50
N THR A 298 -27.89 -5.51 -6.28
CA THR A 298 -28.85 -4.80 -5.42
C THR A 298 -28.39 -4.77 -3.96
N ASP A 299 -27.87 -5.90 -3.47
CA ASP A 299 -27.38 -6.03 -2.10
C ASP A 299 -26.14 -5.15 -1.85
N LEU A 300 -25.15 -5.17 -2.76
CA LEU A 300 -23.97 -4.31 -2.67
C LEU A 300 -24.33 -2.82 -2.74
N ALA A 301 -25.26 -2.43 -3.63
CA ALA A 301 -25.71 -1.05 -3.73
C ALA A 301 -26.39 -0.56 -2.43
N GLN A 302 -27.12 -1.44 -1.75
CA GLN A 302 -27.76 -1.12 -0.48
C GLN A 302 -26.71 -0.97 0.63
N LYS A 303 -25.74 -1.89 0.73
CA LYS A 303 -24.62 -1.79 1.70
C LYS A 303 -23.81 -0.52 1.53
N LEU A 304 -23.47 -0.18 0.29
CA LEU A 304 -22.76 1.07 -0.03
C LEU A 304 -23.54 2.29 0.43
N ARG A 305 -24.85 2.31 0.17
CA ARG A 305 -25.73 3.40 0.59
C ARG A 305 -25.76 3.54 2.11
N ASP A 306 -25.97 2.43 2.82
CA ASP A 306 -26.12 2.45 4.29
C ASP A 306 -24.81 2.88 4.96
N ASN A 307 -23.67 2.34 4.52
CA ASN A 307 -22.35 2.73 5.04
C ASN A 307 -22.01 4.19 4.75
N TRP A 308 -22.39 4.70 3.56
CA TRP A 308 -22.15 6.10 3.21
C TRP A 308 -22.94 7.06 4.11
N PHE A 309 -24.17 6.71 4.47
CA PHE A 309 -24.97 7.51 5.38
C PHE A 309 -24.38 7.57 6.79
N VAL A 310 -23.86 6.45 7.30
CA VAL A 310 -23.16 6.41 8.60
C VAL A 310 -21.92 7.32 8.55
N ALA A 311 -21.06 7.16 7.53
CA ALA A 311 -19.85 7.96 7.39
C ALA A 311 -20.14 9.47 7.29
N LEU A 312 -21.20 9.87 6.58
CA LEU A 312 -21.61 11.27 6.50
C LEU A 312 -22.16 11.81 7.83
N GLN A 313 -22.93 11.01 8.57
CA GLN A 313 -23.41 11.41 9.89
C GLN A 313 -22.26 11.62 10.87
N ASP A 314 -21.29 10.72 10.88
CA ASP A 314 -20.10 10.86 11.72
C ASP A 314 -19.29 12.12 11.37
N TYR A 315 -19.09 12.40 10.08
CA TYR A 315 -18.42 13.63 9.64
C TYR A 315 -19.15 14.91 10.10
N HIS A 316 -20.49 14.90 10.06
CA HIS A 316 -21.27 16.05 10.51
C HIS A 316 -21.30 16.20 12.04
N ASN A 317 -21.22 15.10 12.79
CA ASN A 317 -21.20 15.12 14.26
C ASN A 317 -19.81 15.47 14.83
N GLN A 318 -18.74 15.36 14.04
CA GLN A 318 -17.37 15.75 14.41
C GLN A 318 -17.05 17.23 14.15
N LYS A 319 -17.97 18.02 13.57
CA LYS A 319 -17.85 19.47 13.36
C LYS A 319 -18.70 20.26 14.34
#